data_AF-U9TZT6-F1
#
_entry.id   AF-U9TZT6-F1
#
_cell.length_a   1.000
_cell.length_b   1.000
_cell.length_c   1.000
_cell.angle_alpha   90.00
_cell.angle_beta   90.00
_cell.angle_gamma   90.00
#
_symmetry.space_group_name_H-M   'P 1'
#
loop_
_entity.id
_entity.type
_entity.pdbx_description
1 polymer ?
#
loop_
_entity_poly.entity_id
_entity_poly.type
_entity_poly.pdbx_seq_one_letter_code
_entity_poly.pdbx_strand_id
1 'polypeptide(L)'
;MDEILHIESLLLLLQKFSDCLENFGFGYTSEEYNEPKQKLFEFIIKYCKKIGYFESGMPDYDNIYLFIENNQHNSINYLTFDVDYSDNYTLYNKLSSTVLQNLGQVLPSKLEYLCLSLIFMKSDLEIFLKNSQNTFIKKLLFRNIFIEDGNILFCIKKYIIKKERVKYLAILGVDDDVDELFSLKDE
;
A
#
# COMPACT_ATOMS: atom_id res chain seq x y z
N MET A 1 -7.76 17.13 26.00
CA MET A 1 -9.14 17.62 25.73
C MET A 1 -9.22 18.24 24.35
N ASP A 2 -8.16 18.93 23.88
CA ASP A 2 -8.10 19.50 22.52
C ASP A 2 -8.06 18.44 21.40
N GLU A 3 -7.34 17.33 21.57
CA GLU A 3 -7.25 16.27 20.53
C GLU A 3 -8.58 15.55 20.22
N ILE A 4 -9.44 15.35 21.23
CA ILE A 4 -10.78 14.77 21.05
C ILE A 4 -11.67 15.72 20.24
N LEU A 5 -11.51 17.04 20.39
CA LEU A 5 -12.26 18.04 19.63
C LEU A 5 -11.87 18.06 18.14
N HIS A 6 -10.64 17.65 17.82
CA HIS A 6 -10.17 17.57 16.43
C HIS A 6 -10.78 16.39 15.66
N ILE A 7 -10.92 15.21 16.30
CA ILE A 7 -11.44 14.02 15.61
C ILE A 7 -12.94 14.10 15.33
N GLU A 8 -13.74 14.61 16.27
CA GLU A 8 -15.19 14.77 16.09
C GLU A 8 -15.52 15.73 14.96
N SER A 9 -14.78 16.84 14.89
CA SER A 9 -14.92 17.84 13.81
C SER A 9 -14.61 17.23 12.44
N LEU A 10 -13.60 16.38 12.34
CA LEU A 10 -13.25 15.67 11.11
C LEU A 10 -14.32 14.65 10.71
N LEU A 11 -14.87 13.89 11.66
CA LEU A 11 -15.96 12.95 11.41
C LEU A 11 -17.23 13.67 10.90
N LEU A 12 -17.57 14.83 11.48
CA LEU A 12 -18.68 15.66 11.00
C LEU A 12 -18.45 16.19 9.58
N LEU A 13 -17.21 16.54 9.24
CA LEU A 13 -16.83 16.92 7.90
C LEU A 13 -17.01 15.74 6.93
N LEU A 14 -16.43 14.58 7.26
CA LEU A 14 -16.53 13.37 6.44
C LEU A 14 -17.99 12.93 6.26
N GLN A 15 -18.86 13.14 7.25
CA GLN A 15 -20.29 12.86 7.11
C GLN A 15 -20.97 13.70 6.03
N LYS A 16 -20.52 14.94 5.81
CA LYS A 16 -21.08 15.81 4.75
C LYS A 16 -20.56 15.46 3.36
N PHE A 17 -19.36 14.88 3.29
CA PHE A 17 -18.65 14.59 2.04
C PHE A 17 -18.51 13.09 1.74
N SER A 18 -19.13 12.20 2.53
CA SER A 18 -18.94 10.75 2.42
C SER A 18 -19.26 10.21 1.03
N ASP A 19 -20.27 10.79 0.39
CA ASP A 19 -20.78 10.35 -0.91
C ASP A 19 -19.97 10.87 -2.10
N CYS A 20 -19.03 11.79 -1.87
CA CYS A 20 -18.14 12.34 -2.89
C CYS A 20 -16.65 12.18 -2.56
N LEU A 21 -16.31 11.56 -1.44
CA LEU A 21 -14.91 11.30 -1.09
C LEU A 21 -14.36 10.18 -1.96
N GLU A 22 -13.39 10.52 -2.81
CA GLU A 22 -12.76 9.60 -3.77
C GLU A 22 -11.30 9.31 -3.46
N ASN A 23 -10.62 10.19 -2.72
CA ASN A 23 -9.21 10.06 -2.39
C ASN A 23 -9.02 10.25 -0.89
N PHE A 24 -8.34 9.31 -0.24
CA PHE A 24 -8.08 9.39 1.18
C PHE A 24 -6.70 8.82 1.53
N GLY A 25 -6.03 9.44 2.49
CA GLY A 25 -4.71 9.01 2.97
C GLY A 25 -4.48 9.45 4.40
N PHE A 26 -3.77 8.64 5.17
CA PHE A 26 -3.41 8.99 6.55
C PHE A 26 -2.08 9.74 6.64
N GLY A 27 -1.21 9.59 5.65
CA GLY A 27 0.18 10.05 5.75
C GLY A 27 0.90 9.51 6.98
N TYR A 28 1.95 10.22 7.39
CA TYR A 28 2.71 9.87 8.59
C TYR A 28 2.00 10.38 9.85
N THR A 29 1.66 9.46 10.75
CA THR A 29 1.02 9.74 12.02
C THR A 29 1.82 9.11 13.15
N SER A 30 2.07 9.85 14.23
CA SER A 30 2.65 9.31 15.48
C SER A 30 1.68 8.35 16.16
N GLU A 31 2.20 7.49 17.04
CA GLU A 31 1.43 6.46 17.75
C GLU A 31 0.29 7.04 18.62
N GLU A 32 0.39 8.30 19.04
CA GLU A 32 -0.65 9.01 19.79
C GLU A 32 -1.96 9.17 19.00
N TYR A 33 -1.90 9.07 17.66
CA TYR A 33 -3.08 9.14 16.79
C TYR A 33 -3.69 7.78 16.45
N ASN A 34 -3.22 6.67 17.05
CA ASN A 34 -3.74 5.34 16.75
C ASN A 34 -5.25 5.20 17.04
N GLU A 35 -5.72 5.66 18.20
CA GLU A 35 -7.15 5.59 18.54
C GLU A 35 -8.01 6.51 17.63
N PRO A 36 -7.67 7.79 17.40
CA PRO A 36 -8.34 8.62 16.40
C PRO A 36 -8.35 8.01 14.99
N LYS A 37 -7.22 7.41 14.57
CA LYS A 37 -7.07 6.75 13.27
C LYS A 37 -8.01 5.56 13.13
N GLN A 38 -8.13 4.74 14.16
CA GLN A 38 -9.09 3.63 14.19
C GLN A 38 -10.54 4.13 14.04
N LYS A 39 -10.94 5.18 14.79
CA LYS A 39 -12.27 5.78 14.68
C LYS A 39 -12.56 6.33 13.27
N LEU A 40 -11.56 6.93 12.62
CA LEU A 40 -11.66 7.38 11.23
C LEU A 40 -11.83 6.22 10.25
N PHE A 41 -11.06 5.14 10.43
CA PHE A 41 -11.18 3.94 9.60
C PHE A 41 -12.58 3.35 9.67
N GLU A 42 -13.12 3.15 10.88
CA GLU A 42 -14.47 2.61 11.07
C GLU A 42 -15.51 3.47 10.36
N PHE A 43 -15.38 4.80 10.44
CA PHE A 43 -16.26 5.72 9.74
C PHE A 43 -16.14 5.59 8.22
N ILE A 44 -14.92 5.61 7.68
CA ILE A 44 -14.67 5.57 6.23
C ILE A 44 -15.14 4.24 5.64
N ILE A 45 -14.82 3.10 6.27
CA ILE A 45 -15.30 1.77 5.86
C ILE A 45 -16.84 1.77 5.79
N LYS A 46 -17.49 2.35 6.80
CA LYS A 46 -18.94 2.35 6.91
C LYS A 46 -19.63 3.26 5.91
N TYR A 47 -19.14 4.49 5.70
CA TYR A 47 -19.88 5.54 5.00
C TYR A 47 -19.29 5.93 3.64
N CYS A 48 -17.98 5.85 3.43
CA CYS A 48 -17.33 6.33 2.21
C CYS A 48 -17.23 5.23 1.14
N LYS A 49 -18.18 5.19 0.18
CA LYS A 49 -18.27 4.09 -0.81
C LYS A 49 -17.54 4.34 -2.13
N LYS A 50 -17.03 5.56 -2.35
CA LYS A 50 -16.41 5.97 -3.62
C LYS A 50 -14.89 6.13 -3.57
N ILE A 51 -14.24 5.66 -2.50
CA ILE A 51 -12.79 5.76 -2.37
C ILE A 51 -12.09 4.97 -3.49
N GLY A 52 -11.55 5.71 -4.45
CA GLY A 52 -10.75 5.18 -5.54
C GLY A 52 -9.26 5.13 -5.25
N TYR A 53 -8.77 6.09 -4.48
CA TYR A 53 -7.37 6.19 -4.03
C TYR A 53 -7.28 6.06 -2.52
N PHE A 54 -6.39 5.18 -2.06
CA PHE A 54 -6.09 5.02 -0.65
C PHE A 54 -4.57 4.98 -0.38
N GLU A 55 -4.13 5.74 0.61
CA GLU A 55 -2.76 5.76 1.12
C GLU A 55 -2.74 5.41 2.62
N SER A 56 -1.99 4.37 2.98
CA SER A 56 -2.17 3.70 4.28
C SER A 56 -1.58 4.45 5.48
N GLY A 57 -0.50 5.22 5.28
CA GLY A 57 0.36 5.71 6.36
C GLY A 57 1.02 4.61 7.21
N MET A 58 1.61 5.01 8.34
CA MET A 58 2.19 4.13 9.39
C MET A 58 1.11 3.30 10.12
N PRO A 59 1.43 2.13 10.68
CA PRO A 59 0.45 1.07 10.62
C PRO A 59 -0.40 0.79 11.85
N ASP A 60 -1.70 0.77 11.57
CA ASP A 60 -2.70 -0.13 12.17
C ASP A 60 -3.22 -1.04 11.03
N TYR A 61 -2.59 -2.20 10.87
CA TYR A 61 -2.71 -3.02 9.65
C TYR A 61 -4.04 -3.76 9.50
N ASP A 62 -4.66 -4.17 10.61
CA ASP A 62 -5.89 -4.98 10.55
C ASP A 62 -7.02 -4.16 9.91
N ASN A 63 -7.12 -2.88 10.26
CA ASN A 63 -8.10 -1.96 9.68
C ASN A 63 -7.82 -1.64 8.21
N ILE A 64 -6.56 -1.60 7.78
CA ILE A 64 -6.19 -1.40 6.38
C ILE A 64 -6.65 -2.58 5.51
N TYR A 65 -6.37 -3.81 5.94
CA TYR A 65 -6.75 -5.00 5.17
C TYR A 65 -8.27 -5.15 5.09
N LEU A 66 -8.97 -4.94 6.21
CA LEU A 66 -10.43 -4.89 6.24
C LEU A 66 -10.99 -3.80 5.33
N PHE A 67 -10.37 -2.61 5.29
CA PHE A 67 -10.80 -1.53 4.41
C PHE A 67 -10.68 -1.93 2.93
N ILE A 68 -9.56 -2.53 2.54
CA ILE A 68 -9.34 -2.97 1.16
C ILE A 68 -10.32 -4.09 0.80
N GLU A 69 -10.45 -5.12 1.64
CA GLU A 69 -11.36 -6.24 1.42
C GLU A 69 -12.81 -5.79 1.26
N ASN A 70 -13.27 -4.83 2.06
CA ASN A 70 -14.63 -4.29 1.98
C ASN A 70 -14.89 -3.42 0.74
N ASN A 71 -13.83 -2.89 0.10
CA ASN A 71 -13.95 -1.96 -1.02
C ASN A 71 -13.37 -2.49 -2.34
N GLN A 72 -12.83 -3.71 -2.35
CA GLN A 72 -12.16 -4.31 -3.51
C GLN A 72 -13.07 -4.55 -4.72
N HIS A 73 -14.39 -4.64 -4.51
CA HIS A 73 -15.38 -4.80 -5.58
C HIS A 73 -16.05 -3.50 -6.01
N ASN A 74 -15.74 -2.39 -5.32
CA ASN A 74 -16.39 -1.11 -5.54
C ASN A 74 -15.50 -0.18 -6.37
N SER A 75 -14.65 0.59 -5.69
CA SER A 75 -14.05 1.81 -6.24
C SER A 75 -12.52 1.82 -6.16
N ILE A 76 -11.90 1.06 -5.25
CA ILE A 76 -10.44 1.09 -5.05
C ILE A 76 -9.71 0.63 -6.31
N ASN A 77 -8.93 1.55 -6.87
CA ASN A 77 -8.11 1.32 -8.06
C ASN A 77 -6.64 1.73 -7.84
N TYR A 78 -6.37 2.54 -6.82
CA TYR A 78 -5.06 3.08 -6.53
C TYR A 78 -4.74 2.86 -5.05
N LEU A 79 -3.60 2.20 -4.79
CA LEU A 79 -3.13 1.93 -3.44
C LEU A 79 -1.68 2.37 -3.28
N THR A 80 -1.39 3.04 -2.17
CA THR A 80 -0.03 3.43 -1.78
C THR A 80 0.23 2.96 -0.35
N PHE A 81 1.30 2.21 -0.17
CA PHE A 81 1.84 1.84 1.13
C PHE A 81 3.20 2.47 1.28
N ASP A 82 3.36 3.28 2.33
CA ASP A 82 4.59 3.99 2.61
C ASP A 82 4.98 3.79 4.07
N VAL A 83 6.18 3.27 4.27
CA VAL A 83 6.80 3.04 5.58
C VAL A 83 8.06 3.89 5.61
N ASP A 84 8.04 4.95 6.41
CA ASP A 84 9.15 5.92 6.51
C ASP A 84 10.43 5.30 7.07
N TYR A 85 11.57 5.80 6.59
CA TYR A 85 12.90 5.50 7.07
C TYR A 85 13.27 6.44 8.21
N SER A 86 12.70 6.21 9.40
CA SER A 86 13.31 6.80 10.61
C SER A 86 14.38 5.87 11.18
N ASP A 87 15.19 6.38 12.13
CA ASP A 87 16.40 5.75 12.70
C ASP A 87 16.21 4.34 13.35
N ASN A 88 15.03 3.73 13.27
CA ASN A 88 14.70 2.45 13.89
C ASN A 88 14.45 1.31 12.87
N TYR A 89 15.48 0.97 12.10
CA TYR A 89 15.47 -0.03 11.01
C TYR A 89 14.78 -1.37 11.36
N THR A 90 14.95 -1.86 12.60
CA THR A 90 14.38 -3.15 13.03
C THR A 90 12.85 -3.14 13.07
N LEU A 91 12.24 -2.05 13.55
CA LEU A 91 10.78 -1.92 13.61
C LEU A 91 10.22 -1.91 12.18
N TYR A 92 10.81 -1.11 11.29
CA TYR A 92 10.33 -0.95 9.91
C TYR A 92 10.47 -2.20 9.06
N ASN A 93 11.51 -3.01 9.29
CA ASN A 93 11.65 -4.29 8.64
C ASN A 93 10.49 -5.23 9.03
N LYS A 94 10.11 -5.27 10.31
CA LYS A 94 8.95 -6.05 10.79
C LYS A 94 7.62 -5.55 10.19
N LEU A 95 7.45 -4.23 10.11
CA LEU A 95 6.26 -3.59 9.53
C LEU A 95 6.14 -3.91 8.04
N SER A 96 7.23 -3.71 7.27
CA SER A 96 7.30 -4.04 5.85
C SER A 96 7.02 -5.52 5.58
N SER A 97 7.62 -6.41 6.38
CA SER A 97 7.38 -7.86 6.31
C SER A 97 5.90 -8.20 6.52
N THR A 98 5.26 -7.56 7.51
CA THR A 98 3.83 -7.75 7.82
C THR A 98 2.94 -7.30 6.66
N VAL A 99 3.25 -6.16 6.01
CA VAL A 99 2.54 -5.70 4.80
C VAL A 99 2.65 -6.71 3.68
N LEU A 100 3.87 -7.11 3.34
CA LEU A 100 4.13 -8.00 2.21
C LEU A 100 3.46 -9.37 2.38
N GLN A 101 3.46 -9.92 3.60
CA GLN A 101 2.88 -11.24 3.86
C GLN A 101 1.34 -11.25 3.74
N ASN A 102 0.67 -10.15 4.09
CA ASN A 102 -0.81 -10.11 4.18
C ASN A 102 -1.47 -9.39 3.01
N LEU A 103 -0.88 -8.30 2.50
CA LEU A 103 -1.53 -7.42 1.52
C LEU A 103 -2.02 -8.17 0.28
N GLY A 104 -1.22 -9.10 -0.24
CA GLY A 104 -1.54 -9.84 -1.46
C GLY A 104 -2.84 -10.65 -1.39
N GLN A 105 -3.34 -10.97 -0.18
CA GLN A 105 -4.55 -11.76 0.02
C GLN A 105 -5.84 -10.93 -0.14
N VAL A 106 -5.76 -9.63 0.12
CA VAL A 106 -6.91 -8.72 0.14
C VAL A 106 -6.94 -7.77 -1.06
N LEU A 107 -5.94 -7.83 -1.95
CA LEU A 107 -5.91 -6.97 -3.13
C LEU A 107 -7.11 -7.25 -4.05
N PRO A 108 -7.69 -6.19 -4.66
CA PRO A 108 -8.67 -6.36 -5.73
C PRO A 108 -8.11 -7.19 -6.89
N SER A 109 -8.99 -7.77 -7.71
CA SER A 109 -8.57 -8.51 -8.91
C SER A 109 -7.91 -7.63 -9.97
N LYS A 110 -8.13 -6.31 -9.92
CA LYS A 110 -7.52 -5.34 -10.83
C LYS A 110 -7.19 -4.04 -10.09
N LEU A 111 -5.99 -3.51 -10.33
CA LEU A 111 -5.57 -2.19 -9.89
C LEU A 111 -5.05 -1.38 -11.07
N GLU A 112 -5.33 -0.08 -11.06
CA GLU A 112 -4.68 0.88 -11.97
C GLU A 112 -3.26 1.22 -11.48
N TYR A 113 -3.07 1.31 -10.16
CA TYR A 113 -1.80 1.66 -9.54
C TYR A 113 -1.60 0.98 -8.19
N LEU A 114 -0.40 0.45 -7.95
CA LEU A 114 0.06 0.01 -6.64
C LEU A 114 1.48 0.55 -6.41
N CYS A 115 1.67 1.29 -5.32
CA CYS A 115 2.98 1.75 -4.85
C CYS A 115 3.32 1.11 -3.51
N LEU A 116 4.49 0.51 -3.43
CA LEU A 116 5.03 -0.11 -2.23
C LEU A 116 6.40 0.51 -1.93
N SER A 117 6.40 1.45 -0.98
CA SER A 117 7.59 2.07 -0.39
C SER A 117 7.87 1.37 0.94
N LEU A 118 8.60 0.25 0.86
CA LEU A 118 8.79 -0.72 1.95
C LEU A 118 10.24 -1.24 1.93
N ILE A 119 10.65 -1.91 3.01
CA ILE A 119 11.87 -2.72 3.03
C ILE A 119 11.55 -4.11 2.46
N PHE A 120 12.25 -4.52 1.40
CA PHE A 120 12.00 -5.78 0.71
C PHE A 120 12.99 -6.86 1.11
N MET A 121 12.50 -7.88 1.82
CA MET A 121 13.19 -9.18 1.92
C MET A 121 12.67 -10.11 0.84
N LYS A 122 13.56 -10.89 0.21
CA LYS A 122 13.19 -11.84 -0.86
C LYS A 122 12.02 -12.75 -0.47
N SER A 123 12.06 -13.34 0.73
CA SER A 123 11.03 -14.27 1.21
C SER A 123 9.66 -13.62 1.26
N ASP A 124 9.58 -12.41 1.79
CA ASP A 124 8.33 -11.67 1.97
C ASP A 124 7.79 -11.18 0.63
N LEU A 125 8.66 -10.69 -0.26
CA LEU A 125 8.28 -10.35 -1.63
C LEU A 125 7.74 -11.57 -2.38
N GLU A 126 8.36 -12.74 -2.25
CA GLU A 126 7.81 -13.96 -2.86
C GLU A 126 6.42 -14.32 -2.32
N ILE A 127 6.19 -14.17 -1.01
CA ILE A 127 4.88 -14.40 -0.40
C ILE A 127 3.85 -13.42 -0.98
N PHE A 128 4.17 -12.12 -0.99
CA PHE A 128 3.32 -11.08 -1.58
C PHE A 128 2.94 -11.44 -3.03
N LEU A 129 3.92 -11.78 -3.85
CA LEU A 129 3.72 -12.07 -5.28
C LEU A 129 2.88 -13.34 -5.50
N LYS A 130 3.08 -14.39 -4.70
CA LYS A 130 2.26 -15.61 -4.73
C LYS A 130 0.81 -15.33 -4.31
N ASN A 131 0.62 -14.59 -3.22
CA ASN A 131 -0.71 -14.29 -2.70
C ASN A 131 -1.51 -13.40 -3.66
N SER A 132 -0.86 -12.43 -4.30
CA SER A 132 -1.47 -11.52 -5.27
C SER A 132 -1.55 -12.08 -6.70
N GLN A 133 -1.37 -13.39 -6.91
CA GLN A 133 -1.31 -14.00 -8.26
C GLN A 133 -2.55 -13.76 -9.12
N ASN A 134 -3.71 -13.53 -8.50
CA ASN A 134 -4.98 -13.28 -9.18
C ASN A 134 -5.27 -11.78 -9.39
N THR A 135 -4.33 -10.90 -9.05
CA THR A 135 -4.46 -9.46 -9.22
C THR A 135 -3.68 -8.98 -10.44
N PHE A 136 -4.37 -8.35 -11.38
CA PHE A 136 -3.74 -7.61 -12.47
C PHE A 136 -3.44 -6.17 -12.02
N ILE A 137 -2.22 -5.69 -12.24
CA ILE A 137 -1.79 -4.35 -11.82
C ILE A 137 -1.30 -3.58 -13.04
N LYS A 138 -1.97 -2.49 -13.43
CA LYS A 138 -1.51 -1.74 -14.60
C LYS A 138 -0.17 -1.05 -14.34
N LYS A 139 0.00 -0.40 -13.20
CA LYS A 139 1.26 0.26 -12.82
C LYS A 139 1.68 -0.21 -11.43
N LEU A 140 2.83 -0.89 -11.34
CA LEU A 140 3.42 -1.32 -10.08
C LEU A 140 4.71 -0.54 -9.85
N LEU A 141 4.82 0.11 -8.70
CA LEU A 141 6.02 0.80 -8.26
C LEU A 141 6.52 0.16 -6.97
N PHE A 142 7.76 -0.32 -7.00
CA PHE A 142 8.52 -0.63 -5.80
C PHE A 142 9.51 0.50 -5.53
N ARG A 143 9.54 1.03 -4.31
CA ARG A 143 10.52 2.01 -3.85
C ARG A 143 11.40 1.41 -2.78
N ASN A 144 12.63 1.90 -2.67
CA ASN A 144 13.60 1.51 -1.65
C ASN A 144 14.00 0.03 -1.73
N ILE A 145 14.10 -0.49 -2.96
CA ILE A 145 14.67 -1.82 -3.20
C ILE A 145 16.21 -1.72 -3.11
N PHE A 146 16.83 -2.60 -2.32
CA PHE A 146 18.27 -2.82 -2.39
C PHE A 146 18.58 -3.73 -3.60
N ILE A 147 18.90 -3.13 -4.74
CA ILE A 147 19.03 -3.83 -6.04
C ILE A 147 20.25 -4.77 -6.08
N GLU A 148 21.26 -4.56 -5.23
CA GLU A 148 22.43 -5.44 -5.13
C GLU A 148 22.08 -6.87 -4.68
N ASP A 149 20.89 -7.09 -4.09
CA ASP A 149 20.37 -8.43 -3.85
C ASP A 149 19.75 -8.99 -5.13
N GLY A 150 20.59 -9.58 -6.00
CA GLY A 150 20.17 -10.23 -7.26
C GLY A 150 19.05 -11.27 -7.10
N ASN A 151 18.76 -11.70 -5.87
CA ASN A 151 17.59 -12.51 -5.56
C ASN A 151 16.25 -11.80 -5.79
N ILE A 152 16.14 -10.50 -5.50
CA ILE A 152 14.89 -9.73 -5.64
C ILE A 152 14.52 -9.60 -7.12
N LEU A 153 15.50 -9.25 -7.96
CA LEU A 153 15.31 -9.15 -9.41
C LEU A 153 14.86 -10.49 -10.00
N PHE A 154 15.42 -11.61 -9.54
CA PHE A 154 14.97 -12.94 -9.95
C PHE A 154 13.50 -13.20 -9.59
N CYS A 155 13.06 -12.81 -8.39
CA CYS A 155 11.67 -12.94 -7.97
C CYS A 155 10.73 -12.12 -8.86
N ILE A 156 11.09 -10.86 -9.16
CA ILE A 156 10.32 -9.99 -10.05
C ILE A 156 10.21 -10.60 -11.45
N LYS A 157 11.32 -11.03 -12.05
CA LYS A 157 11.31 -11.69 -13.37
C LYS A 157 10.40 -12.92 -13.38
N LYS A 158 10.49 -13.75 -12.34
CA LYS A 158 9.74 -15.01 -12.23
C LYS A 158 8.22 -14.81 -12.07
N TYR A 159 7.81 -13.87 -11.23
CA TYR A 159 6.41 -13.75 -10.80
C TYR A 159 5.66 -12.58 -11.44
N ILE A 160 6.36 -11.55 -11.94
CA ILE A 160 5.75 -10.40 -12.60
C ILE A 160 5.90 -10.52 -14.12
N ILE A 161 7.14 -10.52 -14.62
CA ILE A 161 7.42 -10.45 -16.07
C ILE A 161 6.87 -11.68 -16.78
N LYS A 162 7.32 -12.88 -16.39
CA LYS A 162 6.88 -14.15 -17.00
C LYS A 162 5.39 -14.45 -16.86
N LYS A 163 4.69 -13.76 -15.95
CA LYS A 163 3.26 -13.92 -15.72
C LYS A 163 2.41 -12.85 -16.38
N GLU A 164 3.04 -11.81 -16.95
CA GLU A 164 2.39 -10.70 -17.67
C GLU A 164 1.25 -10.02 -16.88
N ARG A 165 1.30 -10.11 -15.54
CA ARG A 165 0.24 -9.59 -14.65
C ARG A 165 0.41 -8.13 -14.27
N VAL A 166 1.53 -7.53 -14.66
CA VAL A 166 1.80 -6.11 -14.54
C VAL A 166 1.94 -5.54 -15.95
N LYS A 167 1.51 -4.30 -16.21
CA LYS A 167 1.73 -3.66 -17.53
C LYS A 167 2.93 -2.72 -17.55
N TYR A 168 3.11 -1.98 -16.47
CA TYR A 168 4.23 -1.04 -16.28
C TYR A 168 4.84 -1.29 -14.90
N LEU A 169 6.14 -1.58 -14.85
CA LEU A 169 6.88 -1.82 -13.63
C LEU A 169 7.95 -0.74 -13.48
N ALA A 170 8.01 -0.12 -12.31
CA ALA A 170 9.10 0.76 -11.91
C ALA A 170 9.70 0.26 -10.59
N ILE A 171 11.02 0.30 -10.50
CA ILE A 171 11.77 -0.04 -9.31
C ILE A 171 12.71 1.13 -9.04
N LEU A 172 12.58 1.72 -7.85
CA LEU A 172 13.45 2.80 -7.39
C LEU A 172 14.33 2.24 -6.27
N GLY A 173 15.64 2.33 -6.48
CA GLY A 173 16.65 1.95 -5.51
C GLY A 173 16.68 2.86 -4.28
N VAL A 174 17.40 2.46 -3.23
CA VAL A 174 17.72 3.33 -2.08
C VAL A 174 18.83 4.33 -2.42
N ASP A 175 19.73 3.95 -3.33
CA ASP A 175 20.75 4.84 -3.87
C ASP A 175 20.17 5.55 -5.11
N ASP A 176 20.04 6.87 -5.03
CA ASP A 176 19.40 7.78 -6.00
C ASP A 176 19.93 7.73 -7.46
N ASP A 177 20.85 6.81 -7.78
CA ASP A 177 21.56 6.74 -9.05
C ASP A 177 21.07 5.62 -10.01
N VAL A 178 20.12 4.76 -9.61
CA VAL A 178 19.66 3.65 -10.47
C VAL A 178 18.13 3.65 -10.63
N ASP A 179 17.66 4.53 -11.51
CA ASP A 179 16.30 4.48 -12.08
C ASP A 179 16.20 3.39 -13.16
N GLU A 180 16.10 2.12 -12.77
CA GLU A 180 15.80 1.05 -13.74
C GLU A 180 14.29 0.97 -14.02
N LEU A 181 13.86 1.69 -15.06
CA LEU A 181 12.49 1.63 -15.57
C LEU A 181 12.33 0.41 -16.51
N PHE A 182 11.66 -0.65 -16.05
CA PHE A 182 11.39 -1.82 -16.87
C PHE A 182 10.09 -1.65 -17.68
N SER A 183 10.27 -1.43 -18.98
CA SER A 183 9.22 -1.55 -19.99
C SER A 183 9.03 -3.03 -20.33
N LEU A 184 7.87 -3.62 -19.98
CA LEU A 184 7.53 -5.00 -20.36
C LEU A 184 7.33 -5.21 -21.87
N LYS A 185 7.52 -4.17 -22.69
CA LYS A 185 7.42 -4.27 -24.14
C LYS A 185 8.72 -4.74 -24.80
N ASP A 186 9.81 -4.86 -24.05
CA ASP A 186 11.15 -5.06 -24.60
C ASP A 186 11.82 -6.41 -24.23
N GLU A 187 11.05 -7.42 -23.78
CA GLU A 187 11.48 -8.84 -23.69
C GLU A 187 10.57 -9.79 -24.47
#